data_AF-N1U6Q0-F1
#
_entry.id   AF-N1U6Q0-F1
#
_cell.length_a   1.000
_cell.length_b   1.000
_cell.length_c   1.000
_cell.angle_alpha   90.00
_cell.angle_beta   90.00
_cell.angle_gamma   90.00
#
_symmetry.space_group_name_H-M   'P 1'
#
loop_
_entity.id
_entity.type
_entity.pdbx_description
1 polymer ?
#
loop_
_entity_poly.entity_id
_entity_poly.type
_entity_poly.pdbx_seq_one_letter_code
_entity_poly.pdbx_strand_id
1 'polypeptide(L)'
;MNVLSFPANDSHWNWTLPVGMSHWKDGRDDTKIKFYNDRSLKLLEILIPGESEKEIFFITHLCHPKPSANDNASGPAMFIELIRYFAENKPELSLRFLFTVEYWGTVAYFSKFLELRKDCIAGISLDMVGGDQNLAGSTMIVDEIPHHLTSNLDLFLYDHMSRFAHAGKYRMIGEPVLWARTQKVFYTGGSDHYILNDSTVAIPSTCLNTYPDRFYHRPEDTPDKISKDTLNLFFSSIVHAIPDFAKSLNQNKERSILLNYASIQKDLVRYLNEKIQFSEKSNLKKDSFMICHFLNLFERKAEIQNSKERTQLFQLMDQLYLRNFGISLQEKSAGGKPKFEKTYLGPLYRNQLFTIISNEEKDRLLNFQSVDPLYFAKCELSINYLTLGYEIDEISWLVDYHYKSNNALLDGLTFFLDLLKNYKYLKKLY
;
A
#
# COMPACT_ATOMS: atom_id res chain seq x y z
N MET A 1 27.73 -5.73 -16.70
CA MET A 1 28.02 -6.22 -15.34
C MET A 1 26.80 -6.97 -14.85
N ASN A 2 26.97 -8.16 -14.27
CA ASN A 2 25.87 -8.89 -13.65
C ASN A 2 25.39 -8.07 -12.44
N VAL A 3 24.10 -7.74 -12.32
CA VAL A 3 23.56 -6.99 -11.17
C VAL A 3 23.78 -7.74 -9.84
N LEU A 4 24.09 -9.03 -9.89
CA LEU A 4 24.49 -9.86 -8.75
C LEU A 4 26.00 -9.98 -8.55
N SER A 5 26.84 -9.31 -9.34
CA SER A 5 28.27 -9.26 -9.07
C SER A 5 28.53 -8.32 -7.89
N PHE A 6 28.42 -8.85 -6.68
CA PHE A 6 28.93 -8.20 -5.48
C PHE A 6 30.42 -7.91 -5.67
N PRO A 7 30.90 -6.70 -5.35
CA PRO A 7 32.30 -6.36 -5.50
C PRO A 7 33.11 -7.13 -4.45
N ALA A 8 33.67 -8.26 -4.93
CA ALA A 8 34.91 -8.91 -4.55
C ALA A 8 35.18 -9.19 -3.06
N ASN A 9 35.92 -10.28 -2.82
CA ASN A 9 36.69 -10.45 -1.59
C ASN A 9 37.45 -9.14 -1.31
N ASP A 10 37.46 -8.71 -0.04
CA ASP A 10 38.13 -7.50 0.48
C ASP A 10 37.43 -6.14 0.23
N SER A 11 36.11 -6.08 0.31
CA SER A 11 35.40 -4.80 0.53
C SER A 11 35.45 -4.39 2.01
N HIS A 12 35.88 -3.16 2.30
CA HIS A 12 35.88 -2.58 3.65
C HIS A 12 34.47 -2.05 4.00
N TRP A 13 33.95 -2.43 5.17
CA TRP A 13 32.62 -2.00 5.64
C TRP A 13 32.75 -1.07 6.86
N ASN A 14 31.97 0.01 6.85
CA ASN A 14 31.86 0.93 7.98
C ASN A 14 30.77 0.46 8.95
N TRP A 15 31.04 0.62 10.24
CA TRP A 15 30.11 0.28 11.32
C TRP A 15 29.54 1.56 11.92
N THR A 16 28.24 1.58 12.18
CA THR A 16 27.63 2.62 13.02
C THR A 16 27.61 2.11 14.46
N LEU A 17 28.54 2.59 15.27
CA LEU A 17 28.51 2.33 16.71
C LEU A 17 27.46 3.24 17.37
N PRO A 18 26.75 2.78 18.41
CA PRO A 18 25.87 3.63 19.21
C PRO A 18 26.56 4.90 19.69
N VAL A 19 25.79 5.99 19.75
CA VAL A 19 26.25 7.28 20.30
C VAL A 19 26.69 7.05 21.75
N GLY A 20 27.97 7.26 22.02
CA GLY A 20 28.57 7.03 23.34
C GLY A 20 29.67 5.98 23.37
N MET A 21 29.86 5.15 22.34
CA MET A 21 30.96 4.18 22.27
C MET A 21 32.35 4.79 21.92
N SER A 22 32.56 6.09 22.20
CA SER A 22 33.81 6.81 21.89
C SER A 22 35.03 6.36 22.70
N HIS A 23 34.82 5.57 23.76
CA HIS A 23 35.88 5.02 24.62
C HIS A 23 36.37 3.63 24.19
N TRP A 24 35.79 3.03 23.13
CA TRP A 24 36.36 1.87 22.47
C TRP A 24 37.56 2.30 21.60
N LYS A 25 38.69 2.54 22.25
CA LYS A 25 40.02 2.44 21.64
C LYS A 25 40.55 1.03 21.90
N ASP A 26 39.95 0.00 21.32
CA ASP A 26 40.63 -1.29 21.30
C ASP A 26 41.16 -1.53 19.89
N GLY A 27 42.47 -1.76 19.80
CA GLY A 27 43.16 -2.10 18.55
C GLY A 27 42.77 -3.48 18.03
N ARG A 28 41.47 -3.73 17.87
CA ARG A 28 40.96 -4.88 17.15
C ARG A 28 41.15 -4.62 15.66
N ASP A 29 41.96 -5.46 15.03
CA ASP A 29 42.11 -5.48 13.58
C ASP A 29 40.75 -5.67 12.89
N ASP A 30 40.62 -5.08 11.70
CA ASP A 30 39.46 -5.15 10.83
C ASP A 30 38.85 -6.56 10.81
N THR A 31 37.58 -6.67 11.25
CA THR A 31 36.89 -7.97 11.27
C THR A 31 36.80 -8.52 9.84
N LYS A 32 37.38 -9.70 9.60
CA LYS A 32 37.30 -10.38 8.31
C LYS A 32 35.86 -10.90 8.09
N ILE A 33 35.13 -10.24 7.20
CA ILE A 33 33.77 -10.66 6.81
C ILE A 33 33.91 -11.66 5.65
N LYS A 34 33.27 -12.83 5.79
CA LYS A 34 33.18 -13.83 4.73
C LYS A 34 31.77 -13.86 4.17
N PHE A 35 31.64 -13.52 2.89
CA PHE A 35 30.39 -13.63 2.14
C PHE A 35 30.26 -15.03 1.53
N TYR A 36 29.03 -15.53 1.50
CA TYR A 36 28.66 -16.78 0.84
C TYR A 36 27.63 -16.47 -0.22
N ASN A 37 28.03 -16.50 -1.49
CA ASN A 37 27.19 -16.15 -2.64
C ASN A 37 26.46 -17.35 -3.23
N ASP A 38 26.65 -18.53 -2.65
CA ASP A 38 26.09 -19.82 -3.06
C ASP A 38 24.85 -20.24 -2.24
N ARG A 39 24.27 -19.32 -1.46
CA ARG A 39 23.10 -19.59 -0.64
C ARG A 39 21.79 -19.41 -1.40
N SER A 40 20.86 -20.34 -1.21
CA SER A 40 19.48 -20.21 -1.67
C SER A 40 18.68 -19.28 -0.78
N LEU A 41 17.86 -18.39 -1.39
CA LEU A 41 16.82 -17.66 -0.67
C LEU A 41 15.76 -18.64 -0.17
N LYS A 42 15.52 -18.67 1.15
CA LYS A 42 14.51 -19.53 1.76
C LYS A 42 13.28 -18.69 2.07
N LEU A 43 12.14 -19.15 1.58
CA LEU A 43 10.82 -18.61 1.88
C LEU A 43 10.02 -19.71 2.56
N LEU A 44 9.14 -19.35 3.49
CA LEU A 44 8.24 -20.30 4.14
C LEU A 44 6.81 -19.96 3.73
N GLU A 45 6.07 -21.00 3.36
CA GLU A 45 4.68 -20.93 2.97
C GLU A 45 3.85 -21.89 3.82
N ILE A 46 2.68 -21.44 4.25
CA ILE A 46 1.70 -22.25 4.97
C ILE A 46 0.32 -21.95 4.38
N LEU A 47 -0.42 -23.00 4.01
CA LEU A 47 -1.80 -22.89 3.55
C LEU A 47 -2.74 -23.45 4.63
N ILE A 48 -3.71 -22.63 5.05
CA ILE A 48 -4.85 -23.06 5.86
C ILE A 48 -6.05 -23.17 4.92
N PRO A 49 -6.52 -24.39 4.60
CA PRO A 49 -7.65 -24.57 3.68
C PRO A 49 -8.95 -24.10 4.30
N GLY A 50 -9.68 -23.26 3.56
CA GLY A 50 -11.00 -22.77 3.93
C GLY A 50 -12.12 -23.69 3.47
N GLU A 51 -13.34 -23.16 3.45
CA GLU A 51 -14.48 -23.78 2.76
C GLU A 51 -14.44 -23.55 1.24
N SER A 52 -13.83 -22.44 0.83
CA SER A 52 -13.62 -22.03 -0.55
C SER A 52 -12.13 -22.12 -0.94
N GLU A 53 -11.87 -22.48 -2.19
CA GLU A 53 -10.54 -22.42 -2.82
C GLU A 53 -10.09 -20.98 -3.07
N LYS A 54 -11.02 -20.00 -3.10
CA LYS A 54 -10.64 -18.57 -3.12
C LYS A 54 -9.83 -18.25 -1.88
N GLU A 55 -8.73 -17.54 -2.06
CA GLU A 55 -7.76 -17.32 -0.99
C GLU A 55 -7.41 -15.85 -0.72
N ILE A 56 -6.99 -15.59 0.51
CA ILE A 56 -6.35 -14.34 0.93
C ILE A 56 -4.88 -14.65 1.21
N PHE A 57 -3.98 -13.85 0.61
CA PHE A 57 -2.56 -13.93 0.89
C PHE A 57 -2.21 -13.08 2.10
N PHE A 58 -1.52 -13.67 3.06
CA PHE A 58 -0.86 -13.00 4.16
C PHE A 58 0.63 -12.96 3.86
N ILE A 59 1.23 -11.77 3.83
CA ILE A 59 2.68 -11.63 3.66
C ILE A 59 3.37 -10.86 4.80
N THR A 60 4.52 -11.34 5.24
CA THR A 60 5.38 -10.68 6.23
C THR A 60 6.83 -11.07 6.01
N HIS A 61 7.78 -10.21 6.41
CA HIS A 61 9.19 -10.40 6.14
C HIS A 61 10.01 -10.76 7.38
N LEU A 62 11.01 -11.62 7.18
CA LEU A 62 11.89 -12.20 8.22
C LEU A 62 13.36 -11.73 8.09
N CYS A 63 13.62 -10.72 7.26
CA CYS A 63 14.99 -10.34 6.88
C CYS A 63 15.67 -9.36 7.85
N HIS A 64 14.91 -8.70 8.73
CA HIS A 64 15.44 -7.67 9.62
C HIS A 64 16.26 -8.28 10.79
N PRO A 65 17.49 -7.79 11.06
CA PRO A 65 18.38 -8.36 12.08
C PRO A 65 18.01 -7.89 13.49
N LYS A 66 18.34 -8.69 14.52
CA LYS A 66 18.15 -8.30 15.94
C LYS A 66 18.67 -6.87 16.21
N PRO A 67 17.93 -5.98 16.90
CA PRO A 67 16.75 -6.30 17.72
C PRO A 67 15.40 -6.29 17.01
N SER A 68 15.17 -5.38 16.05
CA SER A 68 14.05 -5.40 15.08
C SER A 68 12.73 -5.99 15.58
N ALA A 69 12.33 -5.59 16.80
CA ALA A 69 11.21 -6.20 17.49
C ALA A 69 9.88 -5.81 16.83
N ASN A 70 9.69 -4.52 16.55
CA ASN A 70 8.55 -4.04 15.80
C ASN A 70 8.78 -4.24 14.31
N ASP A 71 9.95 -3.84 13.78
CA ASP A 71 10.34 -3.92 12.38
C ASP A 71 11.42 -5.00 12.14
N ASN A 72 11.06 -6.25 11.86
CA ASN A 72 9.69 -6.72 11.68
C ASN A 72 9.37 -8.00 12.43
N ALA A 73 9.99 -8.30 13.59
CA ALA A 73 9.66 -9.52 14.33
C ALA A 73 8.17 -9.59 14.76
N SER A 74 7.48 -8.44 14.85
CA SER A 74 6.07 -8.35 15.16
C SER A 74 5.15 -9.00 14.11
N GLY A 75 5.44 -8.85 12.82
CA GLY A 75 4.65 -9.43 11.72
C GLY A 75 4.63 -10.97 11.72
N PRO A 76 5.78 -11.65 11.71
CA PRO A 76 5.90 -13.10 11.88
C PRO A 76 5.30 -13.61 13.19
N ALA A 77 5.47 -12.88 14.30
CA ALA A 77 4.83 -13.26 15.56
C ALA A 77 3.30 -13.24 15.45
N MET A 78 2.74 -12.22 14.80
CA MET A 78 1.30 -12.15 14.50
C MET A 78 0.87 -13.30 13.57
N PHE A 79 1.67 -13.64 12.56
CA PHE A 79 1.37 -14.77 11.67
C PHE A 79 1.22 -16.08 12.42
N ILE A 80 2.14 -16.37 13.34
CA ILE A 80 2.10 -17.60 14.14
C ILE A 80 0.78 -17.67 14.91
N GLU A 81 0.32 -16.57 15.50
CA GLU A 81 -0.94 -16.55 16.24
C GLU A 81 -2.18 -16.60 15.36
N LEU A 82 -2.18 -15.92 14.21
CA LEU A 82 -3.26 -16.03 13.22
C LEU A 82 -3.37 -17.45 12.67
N ILE A 83 -2.22 -18.09 12.38
CA ILE A 83 -2.17 -19.48 11.91
C ILE A 83 -2.75 -20.40 12.97
N ARG A 84 -2.34 -20.26 14.24
CA ARG A 84 -2.88 -21.06 15.34
C ARG A 84 -4.39 -20.87 15.48
N TYR A 85 -4.87 -19.63 15.41
CA TYR A 85 -6.29 -19.33 15.49
C TYR A 85 -7.09 -19.95 14.35
N PHE A 86 -6.69 -19.76 13.09
CA PHE A 86 -7.43 -20.26 11.93
C PHE A 86 -7.27 -21.77 11.69
N ALA A 87 -6.22 -22.40 12.23
CA ALA A 87 -6.12 -23.85 12.27
C ALA A 87 -7.21 -24.48 13.17
N GLU A 88 -7.57 -23.81 14.26
CA GLU A 88 -8.64 -24.24 15.17
C GLU A 88 -10.02 -23.72 14.73
N ASN A 89 -10.08 -22.57 14.06
CA ASN A 89 -11.29 -21.90 13.61
C ASN A 89 -11.28 -21.83 12.08
N LYS A 90 -11.81 -22.89 11.44
CA LYS A 90 -11.75 -23.04 9.98
C LYS A 90 -12.34 -21.80 9.27
N PRO A 91 -11.57 -21.12 8.40
CA PRO A 91 -12.05 -19.93 7.69
C PRO A 91 -12.94 -20.27 6.49
N GLU A 92 -13.77 -19.32 6.06
CA GLU A 92 -14.61 -19.45 4.85
C GLU A 92 -13.75 -19.42 3.58
N LEU A 93 -12.73 -18.55 3.54
CA LEU A 93 -11.73 -18.45 2.47
C LEU A 93 -10.45 -19.17 2.88
N SER A 94 -9.73 -19.75 1.93
CA SER A 94 -8.40 -20.29 2.19
C SER A 94 -7.41 -19.17 2.53
N LEU A 95 -6.49 -19.40 3.47
CA LEU A 95 -5.52 -18.39 3.92
C LEU A 95 -4.11 -18.90 3.67
N ARG A 96 -3.35 -18.17 2.86
CA ARG A 96 -1.96 -18.51 2.52
C ARG A 96 -1.01 -17.54 3.18
N PHE A 97 -0.19 -18.04 4.10
CA PHE A 97 0.80 -17.27 4.83
C PHE A 97 2.18 -17.43 4.20
N LEU A 98 2.77 -16.32 3.77
CA LEU A 98 4.09 -16.24 3.16
C LEU A 98 5.03 -15.46 4.08
N PHE A 99 6.01 -16.15 4.65
CA PHE A 99 7.14 -15.53 5.33
C PHE A 99 8.28 -15.35 4.32
N THR A 100 8.64 -14.09 4.08
CA THR A 100 9.48 -13.70 2.96
C THR A 100 10.73 -12.93 3.39
N VAL A 101 11.52 -12.51 2.41
CA VAL A 101 12.48 -11.40 2.53
C VAL A 101 11.83 -10.21 1.84
N GLU A 102 11.77 -9.07 2.52
CA GLU A 102 11.02 -7.89 2.07
C GLU A 102 11.36 -7.54 0.62
N TYR A 103 10.31 -7.35 -0.19
CA TYR A 103 10.31 -7.16 -1.64
C TYR A 103 10.89 -8.33 -2.44
N TRP A 104 12.16 -8.66 -2.23
CA TRP A 104 12.92 -9.59 -3.07
C TRP A 104 12.45 -11.02 -2.98
N GLY A 105 12.07 -11.47 -1.78
CA GLY A 105 11.46 -12.79 -1.60
C GLY A 105 10.09 -12.87 -2.24
N THR A 106 9.32 -11.78 -2.19
CA THR A 106 7.98 -11.71 -2.78
C THR A 106 8.05 -11.73 -4.31
N VAL A 107 8.99 -10.97 -4.88
CA VAL A 107 9.31 -11.04 -6.32
C VAL A 107 9.77 -12.45 -6.70
N ALA A 108 10.68 -13.05 -5.93
CA ALA A 108 11.17 -14.39 -6.20
C ALA A 108 10.05 -15.44 -6.15
N TYR A 109 9.11 -15.32 -5.20
CA TYR A 109 7.96 -16.20 -5.08
C TYR A 109 7.05 -16.09 -6.32
N PHE A 110 6.59 -14.89 -6.66
CA PHE A 110 5.72 -14.69 -7.82
C PHE A 110 6.42 -14.87 -9.17
N SER A 111 7.75 -14.88 -9.23
CA SER A 111 8.48 -15.28 -10.44
C SER A 111 8.33 -16.77 -10.77
N LYS A 112 7.98 -17.60 -9.78
CA LYS A 112 7.81 -19.05 -9.92
C LYS A 112 6.36 -19.50 -9.84
N PHE A 113 5.55 -18.81 -9.03
CA PHE A 113 4.20 -19.22 -8.67
C PHE A 113 3.14 -18.17 -9.05
N LEU A 114 3.35 -17.48 -10.17
CA LEU A 114 2.45 -16.42 -10.63
C LEU A 114 1.02 -16.94 -10.84
N GLU A 115 0.87 -18.21 -11.21
CA GLU A 115 -0.41 -18.87 -11.44
C GLU A 115 -1.31 -18.92 -10.20
N LEU A 116 -0.73 -18.90 -8.99
CA LEU A 116 -1.51 -18.93 -7.74
C LEU A 116 -2.35 -17.65 -7.55
N ARG A 117 -1.99 -16.56 -8.23
CA ARG A 117 -2.77 -15.31 -8.18
C ARG A 117 -4.21 -15.48 -8.68
N LYS A 118 -4.52 -16.54 -9.44
CA LYS A 118 -5.84 -16.74 -10.06
C LYS A 118 -6.95 -16.92 -9.03
N ASP A 119 -6.65 -17.59 -7.92
CA ASP A 119 -7.60 -17.86 -6.85
C ASP A 119 -7.46 -16.87 -5.69
N CYS A 120 -6.40 -16.05 -5.70
CA CYS A 120 -6.15 -15.02 -4.71
C CYS A 120 -6.98 -13.75 -4.99
N ILE A 121 -7.91 -13.45 -4.08
CA ILE A 121 -8.84 -12.34 -4.24
C ILE A 121 -8.43 -11.09 -3.46
N ALA A 122 -7.49 -11.21 -2.53
CA ALA A 122 -6.94 -10.09 -1.76
C ALA A 122 -5.64 -10.46 -1.03
N GLY A 123 -4.88 -9.45 -0.62
CA GLY A 123 -3.68 -9.63 0.20
C GLY A 123 -3.62 -8.71 1.43
N ILE A 124 -2.95 -9.18 2.49
CA ILE A 124 -2.64 -8.43 3.71
C ILE A 124 -1.15 -8.56 4.00
N SER A 125 -0.43 -7.43 3.97
CA SER A 125 0.95 -7.34 4.46
C SER A 125 0.95 -6.93 5.92
N LEU A 126 1.73 -7.61 6.75
CA LEU A 126 1.95 -7.23 8.16
C LEU A 126 3.38 -6.76 8.35
N ASP A 127 3.51 -5.48 8.67
CA ASP A 127 4.78 -4.80 8.84
C ASP A 127 4.70 -3.85 10.02
N MET A 128 5.52 -4.03 11.06
CA MET A 128 5.46 -3.18 12.25
C MET A 128 4.09 -3.22 12.94
N VAL A 129 3.58 -4.41 13.27
CA VAL A 129 2.24 -4.61 13.87
C VAL A 129 2.25 -4.78 15.39
N GLY A 130 3.31 -4.34 16.08
CA GLY A 130 3.45 -4.50 17.54
C GLY A 130 3.79 -3.24 18.32
N GLY A 131 4.17 -2.15 17.66
CA GLY A 131 4.72 -0.95 18.31
C GLY A 131 3.77 -0.31 19.32
N ASP A 132 4.26 -0.08 20.55
CA ASP A 132 3.52 0.66 21.56
C ASP A 132 3.36 2.12 21.15
N GLN A 133 2.13 2.51 20.85
CA GLN A 133 1.77 3.86 20.44
C GLN A 133 2.24 4.94 21.42
N ASN A 134 2.20 4.70 22.73
CA ASN A 134 2.59 5.69 23.73
C ASN A 134 4.11 5.88 23.80
N LEU A 135 4.88 4.80 23.56
CA LEU A 135 6.34 4.87 23.53
C LEU A 135 6.86 5.39 22.18
N ALA A 136 6.31 4.86 21.08
CA ALA A 136 6.76 5.13 19.73
C ALA A 136 6.26 6.48 19.19
N GLY A 137 5.08 6.92 19.66
CA GLY A 137 4.34 8.03 19.06
C GLY A 137 3.58 7.63 17.79
N SER A 138 3.35 6.33 17.59
CA SER A 138 2.78 5.77 16.36
C SER A 138 1.26 5.82 16.32
N THR A 139 0.73 5.57 15.12
CA THR A 139 -0.67 5.34 14.81
C THR A 139 -0.77 3.99 14.12
N MET A 140 -1.80 3.20 14.42
CA MET A 140 -2.10 1.96 13.70
C MET A 140 -2.77 2.31 12.37
N ILE A 141 -2.20 1.83 11.26
CA ILE A 141 -2.59 2.22 9.92
C ILE A 141 -3.11 1.02 9.14
N VAL A 142 -4.15 1.27 8.35
CA VAL A 142 -4.56 0.43 7.22
C VAL A 142 -4.25 1.20 5.94
N ASP A 143 -3.37 0.67 5.11
CA ASP A 143 -3.11 1.21 3.78
C ASP A 143 -4.27 0.87 2.84
N GLU A 144 -4.85 1.87 2.20
CA GLU A 144 -5.87 1.66 1.18
C GLU A 144 -5.30 0.88 -0.01
N ILE A 145 -6.13 -0.01 -0.55
CA ILE A 145 -5.84 -0.70 -1.81
C ILE A 145 -5.88 0.34 -2.94
N PRO A 146 -4.80 0.47 -3.75
CA PRO A 146 -4.71 1.49 -4.78
C PRO A 146 -5.81 1.32 -5.84
N HIS A 147 -6.32 2.43 -6.37
CA HIS A 147 -7.59 2.47 -7.10
C HIS A 147 -7.57 1.79 -8.48
N HIS A 148 -6.41 1.30 -8.95
CA HIS A 148 -6.32 0.45 -10.15
C HIS A 148 -6.74 -0.99 -9.89
N LEU A 149 -6.81 -1.42 -8.62
CA LEU A 149 -7.36 -2.70 -8.21
C LEU A 149 -8.63 -2.48 -7.36
N THR A 150 -9.45 -3.52 -7.27
CA THR A 150 -10.72 -3.47 -6.56
C THR A 150 -10.84 -4.60 -5.55
N SER A 151 -10.94 -4.21 -4.28
CA SER A 151 -11.38 -5.03 -3.16
C SER A 151 -11.86 -4.07 -2.05
N ASN A 152 -12.69 -4.57 -1.14
CA ASN A 152 -13.17 -3.83 0.03
C ASN A 152 -12.50 -4.32 1.33
N LEU A 153 -11.51 -5.21 1.26
CA LEU A 153 -10.86 -5.80 2.43
C LEU A 153 -10.27 -4.73 3.37
N ASP A 154 -9.64 -3.69 2.82
CA ASP A 154 -9.12 -2.54 3.58
C ASP A 154 -10.23 -1.81 4.37
N LEU A 155 -11.44 -1.71 3.79
CA LEU A 155 -12.59 -1.10 4.44
C LEU A 155 -13.11 -1.94 5.61
N PHE A 156 -13.19 -3.26 5.45
CA PHE A 156 -13.58 -4.17 6.54
C PHE A 156 -12.56 -4.17 7.68
N LEU A 157 -11.26 -4.19 7.34
CA LEU A 157 -10.19 -4.10 8.32
C LEU A 157 -10.26 -2.78 9.09
N TYR A 158 -10.38 -1.66 8.38
CA TYR A 158 -10.44 -0.35 9.03
C TYR A 158 -11.71 -0.15 9.86
N ASP A 159 -12.87 -0.64 9.41
CA ASP A 159 -14.13 -0.59 10.16
C ASP A 159 -14.00 -1.31 11.52
N HIS A 160 -13.50 -2.54 11.51
CA HIS A 160 -13.25 -3.29 12.75
C HIS A 160 -12.16 -2.66 13.62
N MET A 161 -11.05 -2.25 13.03
CA MET A 161 -9.95 -1.58 13.73
C MET A 161 -10.44 -0.31 14.44
N SER A 162 -11.23 0.51 13.75
CA SER A 162 -11.83 1.73 14.30
C SER A 162 -12.82 1.42 15.42
N ARG A 163 -13.69 0.41 15.27
CA ARG A 163 -14.63 0.00 16.32
C ARG A 163 -13.90 -0.51 17.56
N PHE A 164 -12.87 -1.31 17.42
CA PHE A 164 -12.10 -1.80 18.57
C PHE A 164 -11.31 -0.69 19.27
N ALA A 165 -10.82 0.30 18.53
CA ALA A 165 -10.17 1.48 19.09
C ALA A 165 -11.13 2.40 19.86
N HIS A 166 -12.44 2.30 19.61
CA HIS A 166 -13.50 2.99 20.33
C HIS A 166 -14.20 2.02 21.29
N ALA A 167 -13.71 1.95 22.53
CA ALA A 167 -14.19 0.98 23.52
C ALA A 167 -14.71 1.65 24.81
N GLY A 168 -15.40 0.86 25.62
CA GLY A 168 -16.05 1.36 26.84
C GLY A 168 -17.24 2.27 26.55
N LYS A 169 -17.73 2.94 27.60
CA LYS A 169 -18.80 3.94 27.50
C LYS A 169 -18.45 5.12 28.39
N TYR A 170 -18.43 6.33 27.83
CA TYR A 170 -18.32 7.53 28.63
C TYR A 170 -19.54 7.65 29.53
N ARG A 171 -19.31 7.63 30.85
CA ARG A 171 -20.34 7.39 31.87
C ARG A 171 -21.58 8.28 31.76
N MET A 172 -21.45 9.50 31.24
CA MET A 172 -22.55 10.48 31.19
C MET A 172 -23.43 10.38 29.94
N ILE A 173 -22.87 9.92 28.81
CA ILE A 173 -23.57 9.94 27.50
C ILE A 173 -23.60 8.57 26.82
N GLY A 174 -22.89 7.58 27.35
CA GLY A 174 -22.87 6.21 26.83
C GLY A 174 -22.05 6.03 25.55
N GLU A 175 -21.39 7.08 25.06
CA GLU A 175 -20.60 7.05 23.84
C GLU A 175 -19.27 6.28 24.03
N PRO A 176 -18.85 5.48 23.03
CA PRO A 176 -17.53 4.85 23.05
C PRO A 176 -16.39 5.87 23.13
N VAL A 177 -15.31 5.52 23.84
CA VAL A 177 -14.15 6.41 24.01
C VAL A 177 -12.98 5.86 23.19
N LEU A 178 -12.32 6.75 22.46
CA LEU A 178 -11.10 6.43 21.72
C LEU A 178 -9.96 6.14 22.71
N TRP A 179 -9.37 4.95 22.64
CA TRP A 179 -8.21 4.58 23.46
C TRP A 179 -6.96 4.26 22.62
N ALA A 180 -7.12 3.91 21.33
CA ALA A 180 -6.03 3.65 20.39
C ALA A 180 -6.11 4.59 19.19
N ARG A 181 -4.97 5.05 18.66
CA ARG A 181 -4.94 5.87 17.45
C ARG A 181 -4.92 4.96 16.22
N THR A 182 -5.93 5.12 15.38
CA THR A 182 -6.11 4.32 14.16
C THR A 182 -6.40 5.20 12.96
N GLN A 183 -5.85 4.89 11.79
CA GLN A 183 -6.07 5.67 10.58
C GLN A 183 -6.09 4.77 9.32
N LYS A 184 -6.97 5.07 8.37
CA LYS A 184 -6.82 4.61 6.98
C LYS A 184 -6.08 5.68 6.19
N VAL A 185 -5.01 5.31 5.52
CA VAL A 185 -4.23 6.21 4.66
C VAL A 185 -4.31 5.74 3.22
N PHE A 186 -4.06 6.64 2.27
CA PHE A 186 -3.92 6.20 0.88
C PHE A 186 -2.67 5.33 0.72
N TYR A 187 -2.74 4.40 -0.23
CA TYR A 187 -1.67 3.45 -0.57
C TYR A 187 -0.25 4.01 -0.47
N THR A 188 0.62 3.28 0.22
CA THR A 188 2.06 3.51 0.21
C THR A 188 2.79 2.29 -0.36
N GLY A 189 3.96 2.48 -0.96
CA GLY A 189 4.76 1.36 -1.48
C GLY A 189 5.69 0.73 -0.42
N GLY A 190 5.46 0.98 0.87
CA GLY A 190 6.46 0.81 1.93
C GLY A 190 6.69 -0.61 2.44
N SER A 191 6.04 -1.63 1.88
CA SER A 191 6.20 -3.04 2.30
C SER A 191 5.77 -3.99 1.18
N ASP A 192 5.77 -5.30 1.43
CA ASP A 192 5.54 -6.38 0.45
C ASP A 192 4.24 -6.28 -0.36
N HIS A 193 3.18 -5.67 0.18
CA HIS A 193 1.95 -5.38 -0.58
C HIS A 193 2.20 -4.54 -1.84
N TYR A 194 3.33 -3.82 -1.94
CA TYR A 194 3.78 -3.15 -3.16
C TYR A 194 3.92 -4.12 -4.34
N ILE A 195 4.50 -5.30 -4.10
CA ILE A 195 4.68 -6.32 -5.14
C ILE A 195 3.34 -6.92 -5.55
N LEU A 196 2.46 -7.19 -4.60
CA LEU A 196 1.15 -7.79 -4.87
C LEU A 196 0.26 -6.83 -5.69
N ASN A 197 0.31 -5.54 -5.38
CA ASN A 197 -0.46 -4.51 -6.08
C ASN A 197 0.12 -4.13 -7.46
N ASP A 198 1.33 -4.54 -7.81
CA ASP A 198 1.87 -4.31 -9.15
C ASP A 198 0.96 -4.95 -10.21
N SER A 199 0.72 -4.26 -11.32
CA SER A 199 -0.16 -4.72 -12.42
C SER A 199 0.22 -6.09 -13.02
N THR A 200 1.44 -6.59 -12.77
CA THR A 200 1.84 -7.96 -13.15
C THR A 200 1.20 -9.02 -12.25
N VAL A 201 1.23 -8.79 -10.93
CA VAL A 201 0.67 -9.71 -9.92
C VAL A 201 -0.83 -9.45 -9.77
N ALA A 202 -1.21 -8.18 -9.65
CA ALA A 202 -2.58 -7.68 -9.65
C ALA A 202 -3.47 -8.32 -8.57
N ILE A 203 -2.90 -8.55 -7.38
CA ILE A 203 -3.64 -8.97 -6.19
C ILE A 203 -3.93 -7.71 -5.35
N PRO A 204 -5.19 -7.29 -5.19
CA PRO A 204 -5.54 -6.10 -4.41
C PRO A 204 -5.13 -6.30 -2.94
N SER A 205 -4.16 -5.52 -2.48
CA SER A 205 -3.51 -5.78 -1.19
C SER A 205 -3.37 -4.54 -0.32
N THR A 206 -3.63 -4.72 0.97
CA THR A 206 -3.46 -3.70 2.02
C THR A 206 -2.21 -4.02 2.84
N CYS A 207 -1.66 -3.00 3.51
CA CYS A 207 -0.68 -3.17 4.58
C CYS A 207 -1.30 -2.75 5.91
N LEU A 208 -0.99 -3.49 6.97
CA LEU A 208 -1.24 -3.08 8.35
C LEU A 208 0.10 -2.75 8.99
N ASN A 209 0.23 -1.54 9.53
CA ASN A 209 1.47 -1.11 10.17
C ASN A 209 1.25 -0.12 11.32
N THR A 210 2.30 0.15 12.08
CA THR A 210 2.37 1.30 12.98
C THR A 210 3.33 2.34 12.44
N TYR A 211 2.86 3.56 12.18
CA TYR A 211 3.69 4.67 11.72
C TYR A 211 3.15 6.03 12.20
N PRO A 212 3.98 7.08 12.36
CA PRO A 212 5.45 7.04 12.44
C PRO A 212 5.92 6.32 13.70
N ASP A 213 7.06 5.64 13.64
CA ASP A 213 7.68 4.99 14.80
C ASP A 213 9.08 5.59 15.04
N ARG A 214 9.31 6.16 16.22
CA ARG A 214 10.61 6.77 16.55
C ARG A 214 11.75 5.77 16.71
N PHE A 215 11.45 4.47 16.87
CA PHE A 215 12.43 3.39 17.00
C PHE A 215 12.68 2.68 15.66
N TYR A 216 11.93 3.00 14.61
CA TYR A 216 12.09 2.44 13.26
C TYR A 216 13.53 2.54 12.74
N HIS A 217 14.11 1.41 12.30
CA HIS A 217 15.51 1.29 11.88
C HIS A 217 16.53 1.74 12.92
N ARG A 218 16.25 1.51 14.22
CA ARG A 218 17.16 1.88 15.31
C ARG A 218 17.42 0.71 16.26
N PRO A 219 18.59 0.69 16.94
CA PRO A 219 18.91 -0.35 17.92
C PRO A 219 17.96 -0.37 19.13
N GLU A 220 17.17 0.68 19.36
CA GLU A 220 16.14 0.72 20.40
C GLU A 220 14.85 0.00 20.04
N ASP A 221 14.71 -0.56 18.83
CA ASP A 221 13.58 -1.40 18.44
C ASP A 221 13.67 -2.80 19.10
N THR A 222 13.49 -2.80 20.42
CA THR A 222 13.61 -3.97 21.30
C THR A 222 12.23 -4.44 21.79
N PRO A 223 12.10 -5.69 22.29
CA PRO A 223 10.80 -6.24 22.70
C PRO A 223 10.02 -5.44 23.75
N ASP A 224 10.67 -4.59 24.55
CA ASP A 224 10.01 -3.67 25.49
C ASP A 224 9.30 -2.49 24.80
N LYS A 225 9.44 -2.33 23.48
CA LYS A 225 8.66 -1.39 22.65
C LYS A 225 7.38 -2.01 22.10
N ILE A 226 7.14 -3.29 22.35
CA ILE A 226 5.96 -3.99 21.86
C ILE A 226 4.81 -3.90 22.87
N SER A 227 3.64 -3.50 22.38
CA SER A 227 2.40 -3.42 23.15
C SER A 227 1.50 -4.62 22.85
N LYS A 228 1.11 -5.34 23.92
CA LYS A 228 0.10 -6.40 23.82
C LYS A 228 -1.24 -5.87 23.34
N ASP A 229 -1.61 -4.66 23.70
CA ASP A 229 -2.88 -4.05 23.28
C ASP A 229 -2.87 -3.74 21.78
N THR A 230 -1.73 -3.29 21.26
CA THR A 230 -1.55 -3.07 19.81
C THR A 230 -1.64 -4.38 19.03
N LEU A 231 -0.91 -5.41 19.48
CA LEU A 231 -1.00 -6.75 18.90
C LEU A 231 -2.44 -7.29 18.95
N ASN A 232 -3.11 -7.19 20.10
CA ASN A 232 -4.49 -7.66 20.27
C ASN A 232 -5.47 -6.93 19.36
N LEU A 233 -5.30 -5.62 19.17
CA LEU A 233 -6.18 -4.84 18.30
C LEU A 233 -6.01 -5.24 16.83
N PHE A 234 -4.77 -5.38 16.32
CA PHE A 234 -4.54 -5.89 14.96
C PHE A 234 -5.08 -7.30 14.79
N PHE A 235 -4.77 -8.22 15.71
CA PHE A 235 -5.28 -9.58 15.69
C PHE A 235 -6.81 -9.59 15.63
N SER A 236 -7.48 -8.86 16.53
CA SER A 236 -8.94 -8.77 16.60
C SER A 236 -9.54 -8.21 15.32
N SER A 237 -8.90 -7.19 14.74
CA SER A 237 -9.34 -6.58 13.48
C SER A 237 -9.31 -7.58 12.35
N ILE A 238 -8.22 -8.37 12.23
CA ILE A 238 -8.07 -9.37 11.17
C ILE A 238 -9.08 -10.51 11.34
N VAL A 239 -9.19 -11.10 12.54
CA VAL A 239 -10.06 -12.28 12.74
C VAL A 239 -11.55 -11.98 12.59
N HIS A 240 -11.98 -10.72 12.80
CA HIS A 240 -13.36 -10.30 12.55
C HIS A 240 -13.58 -9.78 11.13
N ALA A 241 -12.58 -9.13 10.51
CA ALA A 241 -12.72 -8.62 9.16
C ALA A 241 -12.75 -9.71 8.09
N ILE A 242 -11.96 -10.78 8.22
CA ILE A 242 -11.90 -11.85 7.21
C ILE A 242 -13.28 -12.51 7.01
N PRO A 243 -13.98 -13.01 8.04
CA PRO A 243 -15.29 -13.62 7.84
C PRO A 243 -16.34 -12.64 7.32
N ASP A 244 -16.33 -11.38 7.77
CA ASP A 244 -17.28 -10.38 7.30
C ASP A 244 -17.05 -10.02 5.82
N PHE A 245 -15.78 -9.91 5.42
CA PHE A 245 -15.39 -9.72 4.03
C PHE A 245 -15.79 -10.92 3.18
N ALA A 246 -15.47 -12.14 3.63
CA ALA A 246 -15.80 -13.38 2.94
C ALA A 246 -17.30 -13.54 2.72
N LYS A 247 -18.11 -13.29 3.75
CA LYS A 247 -19.58 -13.23 3.63
C LYS A 247 -19.99 -12.28 2.53
N SER A 248 -19.46 -11.05 2.53
CA SER A 248 -19.82 -10.00 1.56
C SER A 248 -19.58 -10.36 0.09
N LEU A 249 -18.73 -11.35 -0.20
CA LEU A 249 -18.47 -11.82 -1.56
C LEU A 249 -19.60 -12.71 -2.10
N ASN A 250 -20.27 -13.45 -1.22
CA ASN A 250 -21.29 -14.43 -1.60
C ASN A 250 -22.72 -13.97 -1.25
N GLN A 251 -22.88 -13.29 -0.10
CA GLN A 251 -24.15 -12.88 0.51
C GLN A 251 -23.95 -11.54 1.26
N ASN A 252 -25.01 -10.87 1.70
CA ASN A 252 -24.88 -9.64 2.52
C ASN A 252 -24.00 -8.53 1.88
N LYS A 253 -24.12 -8.34 0.55
CA LYS A 253 -23.37 -7.30 -0.19
C LYS A 253 -23.66 -5.90 0.35
N GLU A 254 -24.80 -5.70 1.02
CA GLU A 254 -25.24 -4.43 1.59
C GLU A 254 -24.19 -3.82 2.50
N ARG A 255 -23.54 -4.61 3.38
CA ARG A 255 -22.51 -4.07 4.28
C ARG A 255 -21.30 -3.57 3.50
N SER A 256 -20.85 -4.33 2.51
CA SER A 256 -19.73 -3.92 1.66
C SER A 256 -20.06 -2.66 0.85
N ILE A 257 -21.28 -2.59 0.30
CA ILE A 257 -21.76 -1.41 -0.43
C ILE A 257 -21.82 -0.18 0.49
N LEU A 258 -22.31 -0.33 1.72
CA LEU A 258 -22.39 0.76 2.69
C LEU A 258 -21.00 1.27 3.11
N LEU A 259 -20.06 0.38 3.40
CA LEU A 259 -18.68 0.76 3.75
C LEU A 259 -18.00 1.49 2.58
N ASN A 260 -18.14 0.96 1.37
CA ASN A 260 -17.63 1.57 0.15
C ASN A 260 -18.26 2.95 -0.10
N TYR A 261 -19.58 3.06 0.00
CA TYR A 261 -20.32 4.32 -0.15
C TYR A 261 -19.84 5.38 0.85
N ALA A 262 -19.70 5.03 2.13
CA ALA A 262 -19.20 5.94 3.15
C ALA A 262 -17.77 6.40 2.88
N SER A 263 -16.88 5.50 2.42
CA SER A 263 -15.51 5.86 2.03
C SER A 263 -15.52 6.86 0.87
N ILE A 264 -16.27 6.58 -0.18
CA ILE A 264 -16.32 7.42 -1.38
C ILE A 264 -16.94 8.78 -1.11
N GLN A 265 -18.01 8.83 -0.29
CA GLN A 265 -18.57 10.09 0.18
C GLN A 265 -17.53 10.95 0.91
N LYS A 266 -16.75 10.33 1.80
CA LYS A 266 -15.69 11.02 2.55
C LYS A 266 -14.63 11.61 1.60
N ASP A 267 -14.26 10.89 0.54
CA ASP A 267 -13.26 11.37 -0.42
C ASP A 267 -13.80 12.47 -1.33
N LEU A 268 -15.04 12.34 -1.81
CA LEU A 268 -15.74 13.38 -2.59
C LEU A 268 -15.89 14.68 -1.81
N VAL A 269 -16.38 14.60 -0.56
CA VAL A 269 -16.55 15.77 0.31
C VAL A 269 -15.21 16.41 0.63
N ARG A 270 -14.17 15.61 0.92
CA ARG A 270 -12.82 16.12 1.17
C ARG A 270 -12.27 16.88 -0.03
N TYR A 271 -12.35 16.27 -1.23
CA TYR A 271 -11.89 16.88 -2.47
C TYR A 271 -12.54 18.25 -2.69
N LEU A 272 -13.88 18.32 -2.62
CA LEU A 272 -14.60 19.56 -2.87
C LEU A 272 -14.34 20.60 -1.77
N ASN A 273 -14.29 20.18 -0.51
CA ASN A 273 -14.06 21.06 0.63
C ASN A 273 -12.66 21.69 0.61
N GLU A 274 -11.61 20.91 0.36
CA GLU A 274 -10.24 21.42 0.24
C GLU A 274 -10.17 22.47 -0.88
N LYS A 275 -10.77 22.19 -2.02
CA LYS A 275 -10.81 23.11 -3.17
C LYS A 275 -11.50 24.44 -2.84
N ILE A 276 -12.63 24.39 -2.14
CA ILE A 276 -13.35 25.58 -1.66
C ILE A 276 -12.53 26.33 -0.63
N GLN A 277 -11.97 25.64 0.37
CA GLN A 277 -11.21 26.21 1.46
C GLN A 277 -9.97 26.95 0.97
N PHE A 278 -9.26 26.40 -0.01
CA PHE A 278 -8.07 27.03 -0.60
C PHE A 278 -8.39 28.01 -1.74
N SER A 279 -9.68 28.27 -2.02
CA SER A 279 -10.12 29.15 -3.10
C SER A 279 -9.48 28.81 -4.45
N GLU A 280 -9.31 27.51 -4.72
CA GLU A 280 -8.67 27.05 -5.95
C GLU A 280 -9.53 27.38 -7.16
N LYS A 281 -8.89 27.89 -8.23
CA LYS A 281 -9.57 28.16 -9.50
C LYS A 281 -10.21 26.87 -10.03
N SER A 282 -11.39 27.00 -10.63
CA SER A 282 -12.04 25.87 -11.29
C SER A 282 -11.20 25.37 -12.47
N ASN A 283 -11.02 24.06 -12.53
CA ASN A 283 -10.48 23.38 -13.69
C ASN A 283 -11.50 22.30 -14.05
N LEU A 284 -12.45 22.66 -14.93
CA LEU A 284 -13.60 21.82 -15.23
C LEU A 284 -13.20 20.40 -15.64
N LYS A 285 -12.14 20.25 -16.44
CA LYS A 285 -11.67 18.94 -16.89
C LYS A 285 -11.14 18.09 -15.73
N LYS A 286 -10.27 18.67 -14.88
CA LYS A 286 -9.70 18.01 -13.69
C LYS A 286 -10.80 17.68 -12.67
N ASP A 287 -11.60 18.66 -12.31
CA ASP A 287 -12.62 18.54 -11.27
C ASP A 287 -13.69 17.52 -11.64
N SER A 288 -14.13 17.53 -12.90
CA SER A 288 -15.05 16.50 -13.43
C SER A 288 -14.42 15.11 -13.40
N PHE A 289 -13.15 14.98 -13.79
CA PHE A 289 -12.44 13.70 -13.76
C PHE A 289 -12.31 13.17 -12.32
N MET A 290 -11.87 13.99 -11.37
CA MET A 290 -11.65 13.55 -9.97
C MET A 290 -12.96 13.05 -9.34
N ILE A 291 -14.05 13.79 -9.50
CA ILE A 291 -15.36 13.40 -8.98
C ILE A 291 -15.85 12.12 -9.66
N CYS A 292 -15.78 12.05 -11.00
CA CYS A 292 -16.17 10.84 -11.72
C CYS A 292 -15.27 9.64 -11.38
N HIS A 293 -13.98 9.85 -11.08
CA HIS A 293 -13.06 8.79 -10.68
C HIS A 293 -13.53 8.11 -9.39
N PHE A 294 -13.83 8.88 -8.34
CA PHE A 294 -14.33 8.31 -7.08
C PHE A 294 -15.68 7.59 -7.26
N LEU A 295 -16.57 8.18 -8.04
CA LEU A 295 -17.88 7.58 -8.36
C LEU A 295 -17.76 6.28 -9.17
N ASN A 296 -16.83 6.24 -10.12
CA ASN A 296 -16.56 5.04 -10.90
C ASN A 296 -15.84 3.98 -10.05
N LEU A 297 -15.00 4.39 -9.10
CA LEU A 297 -14.37 3.49 -8.12
C LEU A 297 -15.43 2.83 -7.23
N PHE A 298 -16.43 3.60 -6.76
CA PHE A 298 -17.57 3.06 -6.01
C PHE A 298 -18.21 1.90 -6.77
N GLU A 299 -18.60 2.13 -8.02
CA GLU A 299 -19.27 1.11 -8.85
C GLU A 299 -18.41 -0.12 -9.10
N ARG A 300 -17.12 0.07 -9.41
CA ARG A 300 -16.18 -1.06 -9.59
C ARG A 300 -16.03 -1.88 -8.30
N LYS A 301 -15.85 -1.22 -7.15
CA LYS A 301 -15.72 -1.90 -5.83
C LYS A 301 -17.02 -2.56 -5.37
N ALA A 302 -18.18 -2.07 -5.80
CA ALA A 302 -19.49 -2.64 -5.47
C ALA A 302 -19.98 -3.67 -6.48
N GLU A 303 -19.28 -3.87 -7.61
CA GLU A 303 -19.70 -4.73 -8.73
C GLU A 303 -21.11 -4.39 -9.26
N ILE A 304 -21.44 -3.10 -9.30
CA ILE A 304 -22.70 -2.57 -9.82
C ILE A 304 -22.44 -1.59 -10.96
N GLN A 305 -23.44 -1.37 -11.81
CA GLN A 305 -23.36 -0.40 -12.91
C GLN A 305 -24.58 0.51 -12.88
N ASN A 306 -24.36 1.79 -13.20
CA ASN A 306 -25.41 2.81 -13.28
C ASN A 306 -26.29 2.84 -12.03
N SER A 307 -25.64 2.74 -10.87
CA SER A 307 -26.31 2.71 -9.58
C SER A 307 -27.01 4.02 -9.26
N LYS A 308 -28.17 3.94 -8.60
CA LYS A 308 -28.92 5.13 -8.16
C LYS A 308 -28.07 5.97 -7.22
N GLU A 309 -27.29 5.33 -6.36
CA GLU A 309 -26.36 5.91 -5.41
C GLU A 309 -25.31 6.76 -6.13
N ARG A 310 -24.70 6.23 -7.19
CA ARG A 310 -23.74 6.99 -8.02
C ARG A 310 -24.40 8.24 -8.61
N THR A 311 -25.58 8.09 -9.23
CA THR A 311 -26.29 9.23 -9.84
C THR A 311 -26.64 10.29 -8.79
N GLN A 312 -27.13 9.90 -7.61
CA GLN A 312 -27.45 10.82 -6.53
C GLN A 312 -26.22 11.56 -6.01
N LEU A 313 -25.10 10.85 -5.81
CA LEU A 313 -23.85 11.48 -5.41
C LEU A 313 -23.33 12.45 -6.48
N PHE A 314 -23.39 12.09 -7.76
CA PHE A 314 -22.99 12.99 -8.84
C PHE A 314 -23.84 14.27 -8.84
N GLN A 315 -25.16 14.14 -8.77
CA GLN A 315 -26.08 15.29 -8.73
C GLN A 315 -25.80 16.21 -7.53
N LEU A 316 -25.54 15.63 -6.35
CA LEU A 316 -25.17 16.41 -5.17
C LEU A 316 -23.84 17.15 -5.38
N MET A 317 -22.81 16.47 -5.90
CA MET A 317 -21.51 17.08 -6.17
C MET A 317 -21.60 18.18 -7.22
N ASP A 318 -22.37 17.97 -8.30
CA ASP A 318 -22.59 18.98 -9.34
C ASP A 318 -23.31 20.22 -8.80
N GLN A 319 -24.36 20.05 -7.99
CA GLN A 319 -25.06 21.17 -7.36
C GLN A 319 -24.15 21.99 -6.44
N LEU A 320 -23.36 21.31 -5.59
CA LEU A 320 -22.41 21.99 -4.71
C LEU A 320 -21.31 22.68 -5.51
N TYR A 321 -20.81 22.05 -6.56
CA TYR A 321 -19.78 22.61 -7.42
C TYR A 321 -20.31 23.83 -8.20
N LEU A 322 -21.48 23.74 -8.83
CA LEU A 322 -22.15 24.84 -9.52
C LEU A 322 -22.36 26.05 -8.60
N ARG A 323 -22.80 25.81 -7.37
CA ARG A 323 -23.01 26.88 -6.37
C ARG A 323 -21.73 27.64 -6.04
N ASN A 324 -20.59 26.96 -5.99
CA ASN A 324 -19.31 27.56 -5.61
C ASN A 324 -18.52 28.13 -6.79
N PHE A 325 -18.65 27.54 -7.98
CA PHE A 325 -17.80 27.86 -9.15
C PHE A 325 -18.56 28.41 -10.36
N GLY A 326 -19.90 28.43 -10.33
CA GLY A 326 -20.75 28.99 -11.39
C GLY A 326 -20.78 28.17 -12.69
N ILE A 327 -20.24 26.94 -12.68
CA ILE A 327 -20.20 26.03 -13.83
C ILE A 327 -20.57 24.61 -13.38
N SER A 328 -21.30 23.87 -14.23
CA SER A 328 -21.66 22.47 -13.97
C SER A 328 -20.53 21.51 -14.38
N LEU A 329 -20.41 20.40 -13.66
CA LEU A 329 -19.52 19.30 -13.93
C LEU A 329 -19.93 18.52 -15.18
N GLN A 330 -18.97 17.84 -15.77
CA GLN A 330 -19.19 16.93 -16.89
C GLN A 330 -19.08 15.49 -16.44
N GLU A 331 -20.13 14.71 -16.66
CA GLU A 331 -20.10 13.30 -16.32
C GLU A 331 -19.20 12.52 -17.29
N LYS A 332 -18.33 11.66 -16.75
CA LYS A 332 -17.47 10.74 -17.51
C LYS A 332 -17.76 9.30 -17.12
N SER A 333 -17.97 8.45 -18.13
CA SER A 333 -18.05 7.00 -17.95
C SER A 333 -16.69 6.39 -17.59
N ALA A 334 -16.70 5.26 -16.88
CA ALA A 334 -15.50 4.48 -16.62
C ALA A 334 -15.00 3.79 -17.91
N GLY A 335 -13.67 3.72 -18.09
CA GLY A 335 -13.04 2.76 -19.01
C GLY A 335 -12.66 3.34 -20.38
N GLY A 336 -11.39 3.68 -20.53
CA GLY A 336 -10.71 3.60 -21.82
C GLY A 336 -10.06 2.23 -21.97
N LYS A 337 -9.69 1.83 -23.19
CA LYS A 337 -8.75 0.72 -23.35
C LYS A 337 -7.42 1.09 -22.63
N PRO A 338 -6.55 0.13 -22.25
CA PRO A 338 -5.23 0.48 -21.75
C PRO A 338 -4.40 1.15 -22.85
N LYS A 339 -3.83 2.33 -22.59
CA LYS A 339 -2.98 3.06 -23.57
C LYS A 339 -1.59 2.50 -23.69
N PHE A 340 -1.14 1.84 -22.64
CA PHE A 340 0.21 1.33 -22.51
C PHE A 340 0.19 -0.08 -21.96
N GLU A 341 1.23 -0.82 -22.32
CA GLU A 341 1.50 -2.18 -21.87
C GLU A 341 2.91 -2.22 -21.30
N LYS A 342 3.06 -2.78 -20.09
CA LYS A 342 4.37 -3.11 -19.52
C LYS A 342 4.98 -4.27 -20.31
N THR A 343 6.24 -4.14 -20.69
CA THR A 343 6.98 -5.19 -21.43
C THR A 343 7.87 -6.04 -20.50
N TYR A 344 7.76 -5.84 -19.19
CA TYR A 344 8.50 -6.52 -18.14
C TYR A 344 7.56 -6.98 -17.02
N LEU A 345 8.03 -7.92 -16.20
CA LEU A 345 7.28 -8.49 -15.08
C LEU A 345 7.71 -7.87 -13.75
N GLY A 346 6.73 -7.59 -12.89
CA GLY A 346 6.91 -7.04 -11.55
C GLY A 346 7.17 -5.53 -11.55
N PRO A 347 7.50 -4.95 -10.39
CA PRO A 347 7.82 -3.54 -10.29
C PRO A 347 9.13 -3.16 -11.00
N LEU A 348 9.28 -1.88 -11.31
CA LEU A 348 10.49 -1.38 -11.94
C LEU A 348 11.64 -1.32 -10.94
N TYR A 349 12.72 -2.07 -11.19
CA TYR A 349 13.94 -1.93 -10.39
C TYR A 349 14.73 -0.68 -10.83
N ARG A 350 14.61 0.42 -10.08
CA ARG A 350 15.24 1.71 -10.41
C ARG A 350 16.73 1.62 -10.72
N ASN A 351 17.50 0.84 -9.96
CA ASN A 351 18.94 0.74 -10.19
C ASN A 351 19.25 0.10 -11.55
N GLN A 352 18.43 -0.84 -12.01
CA GLN A 352 18.57 -1.42 -13.34
C GLN A 352 18.30 -0.37 -14.43
N LEU A 353 17.26 0.46 -14.28
CA LEU A 353 17.03 1.59 -15.18
C LEU A 353 18.25 2.53 -15.19
N PHE A 354 18.79 2.86 -14.03
CA PHE A 354 19.93 3.78 -13.89
C PHE A 354 21.23 3.26 -14.51
N THR A 355 21.34 1.96 -14.77
CA THR A 355 22.52 1.35 -15.42
C THR A 355 22.48 1.41 -16.95
N ILE A 356 21.33 1.69 -17.54
CA ILE A 356 21.13 1.67 -19.00
C ILE A 356 20.84 3.05 -19.59
N ILE A 357 20.33 3.99 -18.79
CA ILE A 357 20.03 5.36 -19.22
C ILE A 357 21.29 6.22 -19.28
N SER A 358 21.24 7.30 -20.05
CA SER A 358 22.33 8.28 -20.11
C SER A 358 22.48 9.05 -18.79
N ASN A 359 23.67 9.64 -18.56
CA ASN A 359 23.90 10.50 -17.39
C ASN A 359 22.95 11.71 -17.36
N GLU A 360 22.65 12.30 -18.52
CA GLU A 360 21.72 13.44 -18.63
C GLU A 360 20.29 13.05 -18.20
N GLU A 361 19.80 11.89 -18.66
CA GLU A 361 18.49 11.38 -18.25
C GLU A 361 18.44 11.07 -16.75
N LYS A 362 19.52 10.48 -16.22
CA LYS A 362 19.65 10.19 -14.78
C LYS A 362 19.61 11.47 -13.96
N ASP A 363 20.38 12.49 -14.33
CA ASP A 363 20.41 13.78 -13.64
C ASP A 363 19.03 14.45 -13.67
N ARG A 364 18.32 14.34 -14.80
CA ARG A 364 16.95 14.85 -14.92
C ARG A 364 15.96 14.12 -14.01
N LEU A 365 16.03 12.79 -13.89
CA LEU A 365 15.21 12.04 -12.93
C LEU A 365 15.52 12.43 -11.48
N LEU A 366 16.81 12.59 -11.14
CA LEU A 366 17.24 13.00 -9.80
C LEU A 366 16.82 14.44 -9.47
N ASN A 367 16.74 15.33 -10.47
CA ASN A 367 16.18 16.68 -10.29
C ASN A 367 14.69 16.66 -9.95
N PHE A 368 13.90 15.76 -10.52
CA PHE A 368 12.50 15.59 -10.09
C PHE A 368 12.43 15.04 -8.65
N GLN A 369 13.27 14.06 -8.31
CA GLN A 369 13.33 13.50 -6.95
C GLN A 369 13.77 14.52 -5.89
N SER A 370 14.67 15.44 -6.22
CA SER A 370 15.15 16.45 -5.26
C SER A 370 14.07 17.46 -4.89
N VAL A 371 13.11 17.70 -5.80
CA VAL A 371 11.92 18.54 -5.55
C VAL A 371 10.81 17.75 -4.85
N ASP A 372 10.62 16.49 -5.22
CA ASP A 372 9.61 15.61 -4.65
C ASP A 372 10.25 14.28 -4.21
N PRO A 373 10.51 14.09 -2.90
CA PRO A 373 11.15 12.88 -2.38
C PRO A 373 10.38 11.59 -2.72
N LEU A 374 9.07 11.69 -2.99
CA LEU A 374 8.20 10.56 -3.34
C LEU A 374 8.01 10.40 -4.86
N TYR A 375 8.74 11.17 -5.69
CA TYR A 375 8.63 11.18 -7.15
C TYR A 375 8.62 9.76 -7.76
N PHE A 376 9.58 8.91 -7.38
CA PHE A 376 9.67 7.55 -7.92
C PHE A 376 8.49 6.68 -7.50
N ALA A 377 8.07 6.73 -6.23
CA ALA A 377 6.91 5.97 -5.76
C ALA A 377 5.63 6.39 -6.52
N LYS A 378 5.45 7.69 -6.76
CA LYS A 378 4.33 8.22 -7.56
C LYS A 378 4.40 7.77 -9.01
N CYS A 379 5.57 7.79 -9.63
CA CYS A 379 5.77 7.33 -10.99
C CYS A 379 5.48 5.83 -11.14
N GLU A 380 5.98 5.01 -10.22
CA GLU A 380 5.76 3.56 -10.22
C GLU A 380 4.28 3.21 -10.01
N LEU A 381 3.59 3.88 -9.07
CA LEU A 381 2.15 3.74 -8.92
C LEU A 381 1.41 4.19 -10.19
N SER A 382 1.85 5.28 -10.83
CA SER A 382 1.24 5.81 -12.05
C SER A 382 1.28 4.81 -13.21
N ILE A 383 2.32 3.97 -13.30
CA ILE A 383 2.38 2.90 -14.31
C ILE A 383 1.18 1.95 -14.17
N ASN A 384 0.79 1.63 -12.94
CA ASN A 384 -0.33 0.71 -12.69
C ASN A 384 -1.68 1.31 -13.12
N TYR A 385 -1.85 2.62 -13.05
CA TYR A 385 -3.05 3.31 -13.53
C TYR A 385 -3.21 3.35 -15.06
N LEU A 386 -2.13 3.11 -15.82
CA LEU A 386 -2.20 3.04 -17.29
C LEU A 386 -3.11 1.90 -17.78
N THR A 387 -3.34 0.90 -16.92
CA THR A 387 -4.27 -0.22 -17.16
C THR A 387 -5.73 0.21 -17.20
N LEU A 388 -6.09 1.39 -16.65
CA LEU A 388 -7.46 1.90 -16.62
C LEU A 388 -7.82 2.77 -17.84
N GLY A 389 -6.86 3.03 -18.73
CA GLY A 389 -7.06 3.85 -19.92
C GLY A 389 -7.10 5.37 -19.69
N TYR A 390 -6.70 5.83 -18.51
CA TYR A 390 -6.62 7.25 -18.17
C TYR A 390 -5.57 7.98 -19.03
N GLU A 391 -5.80 9.27 -19.25
CA GLU A 391 -4.77 10.17 -19.80
C GLU A 391 -3.65 10.43 -18.77
N ILE A 392 -2.48 10.88 -19.25
CA ILE A 392 -1.33 11.17 -18.37
C ILE A 392 -1.67 12.30 -17.37
N ASP A 393 -2.41 13.32 -17.82
CA ASP A 393 -2.87 14.41 -16.96
C ASP A 393 -3.86 13.92 -15.89
N GLU A 394 -4.78 13.04 -16.27
CA GLU A 394 -5.73 12.39 -15.36
C GLU A 394 -5.01 11.57 -14.26
N ILE A 395 -4.00 10.77 -14.65
CA ILE A 395 -3.19 10.01 -13.69
C ILE A 395 -2.41 10.96 -12.77
N SER A 396 -1.79 12.00 -13.33
CA SER A 396 -1.06 12.99 -12.55
C SER A 396 -1.96 13.67 -11.52
N TRP A 397 -3.16 14.12 -11.90
CA TRP A 397 -4.09 14.76 -10.99
C TRP A 397 -4.52 13.84 -9.84
N LEU A 398 -4.79 12.58 -10.14
CA LEU A 398 -5.19 11.60 -9.14
C LEU A 398 -4.08 11.32 -8.14
N VAL A 399 -2.86 11.06 -8.64
CA VAL A 399 -1.71 10.75 -7.78
C VAL A 399 -1.27 11.98 -6.99
N ASP A 400 -1.24 13.16 -7.61
CA ASP A 400 -0.93 14.41 -6.91
C ASP A 400 -1.93 14.70 -5.78
N TYR A 401 -3.22 14.46 -6.00
CA TYR A 401 -4.24 14.62 -4.97
C TYR A 401 -3.98 13.73 -3.76
N HIS A 402 -3.76 12.43 -3.98
CA HIS A 402 -3.58 11.47 -2.89
C HIS A 402 -2.28 11.66 -2.11
N TYR A 403 -1.20 12.01 -2.82
CA TYR A 403 0.10 12.29 -2.19
C TYR A 403 0.25 13.74 -1.74
N LYS A 404 -0.80 14.56 -1.87
CA LYS A 404 -0.81 15.98 -1.49
C LYS A 404 0.36 16.75 -2.13
N SER A 405 0.70 16.44 -3.38
CA SER A 405 1.68 17.21 -4.14
C SER A 405 1.00 18.34 -4.91
N ASN A 406 1.67 19.49 -4.96
CA ASN A 406 1.17 20.72 -5.58
C ASN A 406 1.21 20.66 -7.12
N ASN A 407 0.56 19.67 -7.73
CA ASN A 407 0.53 19.40 -9.19
C ASN A 407 1.93 19.31 -9.83
N ALA A 408 2.89 18.73 -9.13
CA ALA A 408 4.29 18.69 -9.56
C ALA A 408 4.63 17.45 -10.40
N LEU A 409 3.72 16.47 -10.48
CA LEU A 409 4.04 15.17 -11.07
C LEU A 409 4.02 15.17 -12.60
N LEU A 410 3.19 16.00 -13.25
CA LEU A 410 2.88 15.86 -14.68
C LEU A 410 4.11 15.85 -15.59
N ASP A 411 4.99 16.84 -15.45
CA ASP A 411 6.19 16.97 -16.29
C ASP A 411 7.16 15.81 -16.04
N GLY A 412 7.35 15.46 -14.75
CA GLY A 412 8.20 14.35 -14.34
C GLY A 412 7.66 13.00 -14.79
N LEU A 413 6.35 12.78 -14.72
CA LEU A 413 5.70 11.56 -15.17
C LEU A 413 5.76 11.43 -16.69
N THR A 414 5.52 12.51 -17.42
CA THR A 414 5.62 12.53 -18.89
C THR A 414 7.03 12.12 -19.32
N PHE A 415 8.06 12.77 -18.75
CA PHE A 415 9.44 12.41 -19.02
C PHE A 415 9.76 10.96 -18.66
N PHE A 416 9.31 10.49 -17.49
CA PHE A 416 9.54 9.12 -17.03
C PHE A 416 8.91 8.08 -17.96
N LEU A 417 7.66 8.28 -18.40
CA LEU A 417 6.99 7.37 -19.33
C LEU A 417 7.66 7.36 -20.71
N ASP A 418 8.12 8.52 -21.21
CA ASP A 418 8.88 8.59 -22.45
C ASP A 418 10.23 7.87 -22.35
N LEU A 419 10.92 8.00 -21.22
CA LEU A 419 12.14 7.25 -20.92
C LEU A 419 11.86 5.74 -20.95
N LEU A 420 10.82 5.27 -20.25
CA LEU A 420 10.47 3.84 -20.24
C LEU A 420 10.11 3.33 -21.65
N LYS A 421 9.48 4.15 -22.50
CA LYS A 421 9.22 3.80 -23.91
C LYS A 421 10.52 3.69 -24.71
N ASN A 422 11.42 4.67 -24.58
CA ASN A 422 12.70 4.70 -25.30
C ASN A 422 13.54 3.47 -24.98
N TYR A 423 13.54 3.05 -23.72
CA TYR A 423 14.26 1.86 -23.25
C TYR A 423 13.44 0.57 -23.31
N LYS A 424 12.28 0.57 -23.98
CA LYS A 424 11.42 -0.59 -24.23
C LYS A 424 10.90 -1.29 -22.96
N TYR A 425 10.71 -0.55 -21.86
CA TYR A 425 10.00 -0.99 -20.64
C TYR A 425 8.49 -0.75 -20.75
N LEU A 426 8.06 0.12 -21.66
CA LEU A 426 6.66 0.44 -21.89
C LEU A 426 6.37 0.49 -23.39
N LYS A 427 5.27 -0.12 -23.82
CA LYS A 427 4.81 -0.10 -25.21
C LYS A 427 3.49 0.67 -25.30
N LYS A 428 3.39 1.60 -26.25
CA LYS A 428 2.13 2.29 -26.56
C LYS A 428 1.26 1.38 -27.42
N LEU A 429 -0.01 1.23 -27.04
CA LEU A 429 -0.94 0.31 -27.71
C LEU A 429 -1.74 0.97 -28.85
N TYR A 430 -1.98 2.28 -28.78
CA TYR A 430 -2.68 3.07 -29.79
C TYR A 430 -2.36 4.55 -29.71
#